data_AF-A0A920HRX0-F1
#
_entry.id   AF-A0A920HRX0-F1
#
_cell.length_a   1.000
_cell.length_b   1.000
_cell.length_c   1.000
_cell.angle_alpha   90.00
_cell.angle_beta   90.00
_cell.angle_gamma   90.00
#
_symmetry.space_group_name_H-M   'P 1'
#
loop_
_entity.id
_entity.type
_entity.pdbx_description
1 polymer ?
#
loop_
_entity_poly.entity_id
_entity_poly.type
_entity_poly.pdbx_seq_one_letter_code
_entity_poly.pdbx_strand_id
1 'polypeptide(L)'
;MPTILDLYGVKEPPEVQGYSLIKILNDDKPVRSAGMFGYWGGGINIVDGKYTYFCYPKDMLNQDLYQYTLMPTHMTKLFTVEELKSASLAGPFDFTKELPVLRVAHKSKAGTKTHSFHFPEKMEDTQSVIYDVLSDPGQTKPITDRSIFDRLNKEMMRLINENDAPMETILRMEESIR
;
A
#
# COMPACT_ATOMS: atom_id res chain seq x y z
N MET A 1 -3.04 -3.03 16.43
CA MET A 1 -2.70 -1.76 17.12
C MET A 1 -1.65 -2.05 18.21
N PRO A 2 -0.35 -1.91 17.92
CA PRO A 2 0.73 -2.23 18.87
C PRO A 2 0.67 -1.38 20.15
N THR A 3 0.42 -0.06 20.04
CA THR A 3 0.32 0.85 21.20
C THR A 3 -0.72 0.41 22.23
N ILE A 4 -1.89 -0.04 21.78
CA ILE A 4 -2.96 -0.49 22.69
C ILE A 4 -2.57 -1.82 23.34
N LEU A 5 -1.98 -2.76 22.58
CA LEU A 5 -1.51 -4.02 23.14
C LEU A 5 -0.43 -3.80 24.21
N ASP A 6 0.51 -2.89 23.95
CA ASP A 6 1.56 -2.48 24.89
C ASP A 6 0.97 -1.89 26.19
N LEU A 7 0.00 -0.96 26.07
CA LEU A 7 -0.68 -0.36 27.23
C LEU A 7 -1.36 -1.37 28.16
N TYR A 8 -1.85 -2.48 27.61
CA TYR A 8 -2.51 -3.55 28.37
C TYR A 8 -1.61 -4.76 28.65
N GLY A 9 -0.32 -4.70 28.31
CA GLY A 9 0.62 -5.81 28.50
C GLY A 9 0.30 -7.07 27.69
N VAL A 10 -0.39 -6.92 26.56
CA VAL A 10 -0.76 -8.02 25.67
C VAL A 10 0.34 -8.23 24.63
N LYS A 11 0.75 -9.49 24.42
CA LYS A 11 1.76 -9.83 23.41
C LYS A 11 1.28 -9.43 22.01
N GLU A 12 2.11 -8.69 21.29
CA GLU A 12 1.86 -8.33 19.89
C GLU A 12 1.94 -9.59 18.99
N PRO A 13 0.94 -9.80 18.11
CA PRO A 13 1.04 -10.82 17.07
C PRO A 13 2.23 -10.55 16.13
N PRO A 14 2.94 -11.60 15.65
CA PRO A 14 4.12 -11.43 14.80
C PRO A 14 3.82 -10.74 13.46
N GLU A 15 2.55 -10.76 13.01
CA GLU A 15 2.09 -10.14 11.77
C GLU A 15 1.97 -8.60 11.90
N VAL A 16 2.07 -8.04 13.11
CA VAL A 16 1.96 -6.59 13.33
C VAL A 16 3.22 -5.89 12.83
N GLN A 17 3.05 -5.01 11.84
CA GLN A 17 4.15 -4.19 11.28
C GLN A 17 4.20 -2.76 11.83
N GLY A 18 3.20 -2.38 12.62
CA GLY A 18 3.22 -1.12 13.34
C GLY A 18 4.17 -1.17 14.54
N TYR A 19 4.49 -0.01 15.09
CA TYR A 19 5.25 0.11 16.33
C TYR A 19 4.43 0.81 17.40
N SER A 20 4.59 0.41 18.66
CA SER A 20 3.98 1.10 19.80
C SER A 20 4.50 2.53 19.90
N LEU A 21 3.58 3.49 20.04
CA LEU A 21 3.92 4.89 20.26
C LEU A 21 4.42 5.16 21.69
N ILE A 22 4.15 4.27 22.66
CA ILE A 22 4.60 4.44 24.05
C ILE A 22 6.14 4.52 24.12
N LYS A 23 6.82 3.69 23.34
CA LYS A 23 8.29 3.69 23.25
C LYS A 23 8.83 5.00 22.67
N ILE A 24 8.13 5.57 21.69
CA ILE A 24 8.50 6.84 21.05
C ILE A 24 8.29 7.99 22.04
N LEU A 25 7.16 8.01 22.76
CA LEU A 25 6.86 9.03 23.76
C LEU A 25 7.88 9.06 24.91
N ASN A 26 8.49 7.92 25.23
CA ASN A 26 9.48 7.82 26.30
C ASN A 26 10.90 8.16 25.86
N ASP A 27 11.35 7.67 24.69
CA ASP A 27 12.76 7.74 24.27
C ASP A 27 13.04 8.68 23.09
N ASP A 28 12.00 9.20 22.42
CA ASP A 28 12.07 10.02 21.20
C ASP A 28 13.03 9.46 20.12
N LYS A 29 13.02 8.13 19.97
CA LYS A 29 13.86 7.43 18.99
C LYS A 29 13.06 6.99 17.76
N PRO A 30 13.64 7.10 16.55
CA PRO A 30 13.02 6.55 15.35
C PRO A 30 12.80 5.04 15.45
N VAL A 31 11.61 4.58 15.06
CA VAL A 31 11.23 3.16 15.05
C VAL A 31 11.16 2.56 13.66
N ARG A 32 11.27 3.38 12.61
CA ARG A 32 11.24 2.97 11.20
C ARG A 32 12.07 3.93 10.34
N SER A 33 12.59 3.46 9.21
CA SER A 33 13.26 4.31 8.22
C SER A 33 12.28 5.09 7.35
N ALA A 34 11.12 4.50 7.04
CA ALA A 34 10.06 5.12 6.26
C ALA A 34 8.67 4.56 6.64
N GLY A 35 7.64 5.37 6.47
CA GLY A 35 6.24 4.96 6.49
C GLY A 35 5.71 4.76 5.07
N MET A 36 4.92 3.70 4.85
CA MET A 36 4.22 3.44 3.60
C MET A 36 2.74 3.77 3.74
N PHE A 37 2.17 4.39 2.71
CA PHE A 37 0.76 4.74 2.61
C PHE A 37 0.34 4.70 1.15
N GLY A 38 -0.95 4.78 0.87
CA GLY A 38 -1.39 4.78 -0.52
C GLY A 38 -2.85 4.38 -0.65
N TYR A 39 -3.18 3.97 -1.85
CA TYR A 39 -4.54 3.62 -2.21
C TYR A 39 -4.57 2.34 -3.04
N TRP A 40 -5.53 1.44 -2.76
CA TRP A 40 -5.64 0.16 -3.47
C TRP A 40 -5.85 0.38 -4.97
N GLY A 41 -4.95 -0.16 -5.79
CA GLY A 41 -4.93 0.05 -7.25
C GLY A 41 -4.49 1.45 -7.71
N GLY A 42 -4.07 2.30 -6.77
CA GLY A 42 -3.45 3.59 -7.04
C GLY A 42 -1.96 3.59 -6.67
N GLY A 43 -1.47 4.74 -6.21
CA GLY A 43 -0.08 4.89 -5.80
C GLY A 43 0.27 4.15 -4.50
N ILE A 44 1.49 3.61 -4.46
CA ILE A 44 2.17 3.14 -3.26
C ILE A 44 3.20 4.20 -2.90
N ASN A 45 2.99 4.88 -1.80
CA ASN A 45 3.72 6.08 -1.43
C ASN A 45 4.54 5.82 -0.17
N ILE A 46 5.66 6.52 -0.03
CA ILE A 46 6.48 6.46 1.18
C ILE A 46 6.84 7.85 1.71
N VAL A 47 7.11 7.93 3.00
CA VAL A 47 7.65 9.12 3.67
C VAL A 47 8.76 8.72 4.65
N ASP A 48 9.91 9.37 4.57
CA ASP A 48 11.09 9.07 5.41
C ASP A 48 11.40 10.14 6.47
N GLY A 49 10.48 11.10 6.63
CA GLY A 49 10.62 12.24 7.54
C GLY A 49 11.19 13.49 6.88
N LYS A 50 11.83 13.37 5.71
CA LYS A 50 12.24 14.53 4.90
C LYS A 50 11.57 14.57 3.54
N TYR A 51 11.50 13.44 2.86
CA TYR A 51 10.89 13.34 1.54
C TYR A 51 9.59 12.58 1.63
N THR A 52 8.60 13.04 0.87
CA THR A 52 7.43 12.22 0.53
C THR A 52 7.51 11.86 -0.94
N TYR A 53 7.33 10.57 -1.24
CA TYR A 53 7.36 10.03 -2.57
C TYR A 53 6.02 9.39 -2.89
N PHE A 54 5.35 9.93 -3.89
CA PHE A 54 4.17 9.35 -4.49
C PHE A 54 4.61 8.49 -5.68
N CYS A 55 4.46 7.17 -5.61
CA CYS A 55 4.82 6.28 -6.70
C CYS A 55 3.56 5.64 -7.27
N TYR A 56 3.20 6.02 -8.49
CA TYR A 56 2.05 5.48 -9.19
C TYR A 56 2.48 4.38 -10.17
N PRO A 57 1.61 3.37 -10.37
CA PRO A 57 1.74 2.45 -11.49
C PRO A 57 1.94 3.17 -12.83
N LYS A 58 2.88 2.68 -13.63
CA LYS A 58 3.16 3.22 -14.97
C LYS A 58 1.94 3.17 -15.89
N ASP A 59 1.20 2.07 -15.88
CA ASP A 59 -0.10 1.96 -16.54
C ASP A 59 -1.20 1.95 -15.47
N MET A 60 -1.87 3.09 -15.30
CA MET A 60 -2.99 3.22 -14.37
C MET A 60 -4.30 2.65 -14.92
N LEU A 61 -4.41 2.45 -16.24
CA LEU A 61 -5.64 2.05 -16.93
C LEU A 61 -5.77 0.53 -17.06
N ASN A 62 -4.65 -0.18 -17.21
CA ASN A 62 -4.62 -1.63 -17.38
C ASN A 62 -3.77 -2.27 -16.29
N GLN A 63 -4.36 -2.38 -15.10
CA GLN A 63 -3.73 -3.00 -13.95
C GLN A 63 -4.39 -4.34 -13.65
N ASP A 64 -3.56 -5.32 -13.31
CA ASP A 64 -3.99 -6.58 -12.73
C ASP A 64 -4.30 -6.37 -11.24
N LEU A 65 -5.59 -6.16 -10.95
CA LEU A 65 -6.10 -5.90 -9.62
C LEU A 65 -6.91 -7.08 -9.08
N TYR A 66 -6.66 -7.41 -7.82
CA TYR A 66 -7.35 -8.50 -7.15
C TYR A 66 -7.76 -8.11 -5.74
N GLN A 67 -8.87 -8.70 -5.30
CA GLN A 67 -9.30 -8.70 -3.91
C GLN A 67 -8.99 -10.06 -3.28
N TYR A 68 -8.49 -10.02 -2.06
CA TYR A 68 -8.11 -11.20 -1.28
C TYR A 68 -8.98 -11.29 -0.04
N THR A 69 -9.73 -12.38 0.13
CA THR A 69 -10.68 -12.49 1.24
C THR A 69 -11.01 -13.95 1.59
N LEU A 70 -11.39 -14.20 2.85
CA LEU A 70 -12.08 -15.43 3.24
C LEU A 70 -13.61 -15.29 3.20
N MET A 71 -14.12 -14.05 3.14
CA MET A 71 -15.54 -13.73 3.09
C MET A 71 -15.86 -13.08 1.74
N PRO A 72 -16.59 -13.76 0.82
CA PRO A 72 -16.83 -13.27 -0.53
C PRO A 72 -17.90 -12.16 -0.56
N THR A 73 -17.56 -11.01 0.01
CA THR A 73 -18.39 -9.80 0.04
C THR A 73 -17.54 -8.57 -0.22
N HIS A 74 -18.07 -7.63 -1.01
CA HIS A 74 -17.67 -6.23 -0.95
C HIS A 74 -18.13 -5.60 0.37
N MET A 75 -17.69 -4.38 0.69
CA MET A 75 -18.10 -3.68 1.92
C MET A 75 -19.63 -3.54 2.08
N THR A 76 -20.37 -3.40 0.98
CA THR A 76 -21.82 -3.11 1.01
C THR A 76 -22.69 -4.18 0.36
N LYS A 77 -22.11 -5.20 -0.27
CA LYS A 77 -22.85 -6.21 -1.04
C LYS A 77 -22.04 -7.49 -1.22
N LEU A 78 -22.73 -8.57 -1.56
CA LEU A 78 -22.08 -9.82 -1.97
C LEU A 78 -21.36 -9.64 -3.31
N PHE A 79 -20.35 -10.48 -3.58
CA PHE A 79 -19.85 -10.62 -4.96
C PHE A 79 -20.94 -11.14 -5.89
N THR A 80 -20.90 -10.67 -7.13
CA THR A 80 -21.70 -11.23 -8.21
C THR A 80 -21.12 -12.55 -8.70
N VAL A 81 -21.97 -13.38 -9.33
CA VAL A 81 -21.52 -14.63 -9.96
C VAL A 81 -20.42 -14.38 -11.00
N GLU A 82 -20.51 -13.29 -11.77
CA GLU A 82 -19.51 -12.94 -12.79
C GLU A 82 -18.14 -12.58 -12.22
N GLU A 83 -18.09 -11.93 -11.05
CA GLU A 83 -16.83 -11.69 -10.34
C GLU A 83 -16.22 -13.01 -9.87
N LEU A 84 -17.03 -13.85 -9.22
CA LEU A 84 -16.58 -15.13 -8.65
C LEU A 84 -16.11 -16.15 -9.69
N LYS A 85 -16.55 -16.06 -10.95
CA LYS A 85 -16.00 -16.89 -12.04
C LYS A 85 -14.50 -16.71 -12.25
N SER A 86 -13.94 -15.57 -11.83
CA SER A 86 -12.50 -15.30 -11.90
C SER A 86 -11.72 -15.76 -10.66
N ALA A 87 -12.40 -16.36 -9.68
CA ALA A 87 -11.80 -16.64 -8.39
C ALA A 87 -10.78 -17.78 -8.46
N SER A 88 -9.66 -17.60 -7.77
CA SER A 88 -8.67 -18.62 -7.48
C SER A 88 -8.32 -18.59 -6.00
N LEU A 89 -7.49 -19.52 -5.52
CA LEU A 89 -6.85 -19.39 -4.21
C LEU A 89 -5.50 -18.69 -4.37
N ALA A 90 -5.08 -17.95 -3.35
CA ALA A 90 -3.76 -17.34 -3.25
C ALA A 90 -3.22 -17.45 -1.82
N GLY A 91 -1.91 -17.25 -1.69
CA GLY A 91 -1.19 -17.35 -0.43
C GLY A 91 -0.73 -18.78 -0.09
N PRO A 92 -0.42 -19.05 1.19
CA PRO A 92 -0.60 -18.14 2.32
C PRO A 92 0.27 -16.90 2.22
N PHE A 93 -0.20 -15.81 2.83
CA PHE A 93 0.64 -14.64 3.11
C PHE A 93 1.13 -14.71 4.56
N ASP A 94 2.16 -13.96 4.90
CA ASP A 94 2.75 -13.88 6.25
C ASP A 94 1.69 -13.58 7.31
N PHE A 95 0.65 -12.81 6.95
CA PHE A 95 -0.43 -12.43 7.85
C PHE A 95 -1.65 -13.37 7.84
N THR A 96 -1.71 -14.37 6.96
CA THR A 96 -2.88 -15.27 6.84
C THR A 96 -2.75 -16.57 7.63
N LYS A 97 -1.69 -16.72 8.44
CA LYS A 97 -1.50 -17.86 9.35
C LYS A 97 -1.64 -19.20 8.63
N GLU A 98 -0.89 -19.35 7.54
CA GLU A 98 -0.85 -20.55 6.69
C GLU A 98 -2.14 -20.84 5.92
N LEU A 99 -3.19 -20.02 6.07
CA LEU A 99 -4.44 -20.20 5.35
C LEU A 99 -4.39 -19.53 3.97
N PRO A 100 -4.88 -20.21 2.92
CA PRO A 100 -5.11 -19.57 1.63
C PRO A 100 -6.34 -18.66 1.69
N VAL A 101 -6.39 -17.68 0.80
CA VAL A 101 -7.50 -16.74 0.65
C VAL A 101 -8.07 -16.79 -0.76
N LEU A 102 -9.35 -16.45 -0.92
CA LEU A 102 -9.96 -16.27 -2.23
C LEU A 102 -9.37 -15.04 -2.89
N ARG A 103 -8.80 -15.21 -4.08
CA ARG A 103 -8.30 -14.15 -4.96
C ARG A 103 -9.29 -13.96 -6.09
N VAL A 104 -9.93 -12.80 -6.17
CA VAL A 104 -10.95 -12.47 -7.17
C VAL A 104 -10.48 -11.29 -8.01
N ALA A 105 -10.51 -11.43 -9.34
CA ALA A 105 -10.11 -10.36 -10.24
C ALA A 105 -11.08 -9.18 -10.14
N HIS A 106 -10.55 -7.98 -9.99
CA HIS A 106 -11.33 -6.77 -9.91
C HIS A 106 -11.10 -5.91 -11.17
N LYS A 107 -12.19 -5.65 -11.90
CA LYS A 107 -12.17 -4.90 -13.17
C LYS A 107 -12.01 -3.37 -13.02
N SER A 108 -11.58 -2.87 -11.86
CA SER A 108 -11.43 -1.43 -11.64
C SER A 108 -10.32 -0.87 -12.52
N LYS A 109 -10.57 0.26 -13.18
CA LYS A 109 -9.57 1.04 -13.93
C LYS A 109 -9.53 2.47 -13.39
N ALA A 110 -8.37 3.13 -13.42
CA ALA A 110 -8.23 4.49 -12.90
C ALA A 110 -9.20 5.51 -13.54
N GLY A 111 -9.58 5.30 -14.80
CA GLY A 111 -10.54 6.14 -15.55
C GLY A 111 -12.00 5.71 -15.48
N THR A 112 -12.34 4.69 -14.69
CA THR A 112 -13.73 4.22 -14.50
C THR A 112 -14.21 4.54 -13.11
N LYS A 113 -15.52 4.77 -12.94
CA LYS A 113 -16.13 4.92 -11.60
C LYS A 113 -15.71 3.74 -10.74
N THR A 114 -14.94 4.03 -9.69
CA THR A 114 -14.61 3.04 -8.67
C THR A 114 -15.94 2.54 -8.08
N HIS A 115 -16.13 1.23 -8.00
CA HIS A 115 -17.41 0.62 -7.58
C HIS A 115 -17.80 0.85 -6.10
N SER A 116 -17.09 1.73 -5.39
CA SER A 116 -17.30 2.00 -3.99
C SER A 116 -17.80 3.44 -3.81
N PHE A 117 -18.93 3.56 -3.13
CA PHE A 117 -19.67 4.81 -2.86
C PHE A 117 -18.87 5.88 -2.10
N HIS A 118 -17.68 5.56 -1.60
CA HIS A 118 -16.82 6.43 -0.79
C HIS A 118 -15.66 7.06 -1.56
N PHE A 119 -15.64 6.98 -2.89
CA PHE A 119 -14.45 7.30 -3.68
C PHE A 119 -14.68 8.34 -4.78
N PRO A 120 -13.62 9.08 -5.17
CA PRO A 120 -13.66 9.96 -6.33
C PRO A 120 -14.04 9.17 -7.60
N GLU A 121 -14.74 9.81 -8.54
CA GLU A 121 -15.21 9.15 -9.77
C GLU A 121 -14.07 8.58 -10.63
N LYS A 122 -12.83 9.05 -10.44
CA LYS A 122 -11.58 8.63 -11.11
C LYS A 122 -10.37 9.03 -10.27
N MET A 123 -9.24 8.35 -10.48
CA MET A 123 -7.96 8.82 -9.94
C MET A 123 -7.39 9.90 -10.87
N GLU A 124 -7.02 11.05 -10.31
CA GLU A 124 -6.35 12.14 -11.00
C GLU A 124 -4.91 12.29 -10.49
N ASP A 125 -4.09 13.03 -11.24
CA ASP A 125 -2.69 13.33 -10.88
C ASP A 125 -1.84 12.10 -10.52
N THR A 126 -2.00 11.02 -11.29
CA THR A 126 -1.34 9.73 -11.07
C THR A 126 0.10 9.69 -11.61
N GLN A 127 0.82 10.80 -11.53
CA GLN A 127 2.22 10.88 -11.91
C GLN A 127 3.10 10.70 -10.67
N SER A 128 4.13 9.87 -10.79
CA SER A 128 5.08 9.68 -9.69
C SER A 128 5.87 10.96 -9.43
N VAL A 129 5.93 11.39 -8.18
CA VAL A 129 6.52 12.67 -7.78
C VAL A 129 7.10 12.60 -6.38
N ILE A 130 8.22 13.31 -6.16
CA ILE A 130 8.86 13.43 -4.85
C ILE A 130 8.85 14.89 -4.42
N TYR A 131 8.60 15.16 -3.14
CA TYR A 131 8.73 16.46 -2.52
C TYR A 131 9.62 16.40 -1.28
N ASP A 132 10.40 17.45 -1.04
CA ASP A 132 11.10 17.68 0.24
C ASP A 132 10.16 18.45 1.17
N VAL A 133 9.55 17.75 2.13
CA VAL A 133 8.55 18.35 3.02
C VAL A 133 9.16 19.25 4.09
N LEU A 134 10.48 19.21 4.31
CA LEU A 134 11.15 20.12 5.25
C LEU A 134 11.37 21.49 4.62
N SER A 135 11.78 21.54 3.35
CA SER A 135 11.99 22.80 2.63
C SER A 135 10.73 23.30 1.91
N ASP A 136 9.79 22.41 1.59
CA ASP A 136 8.51 22.71 0.95
C ASP A 136 7.37 21.89 1.58
N PRO A 137 6.90 22.27 2.78
CA PRO A 137 5.79 21.59 3.46
C PRO A 137 4.50 21.55 2.64
N GLY A 138 4.33 22.48 1.71
CA GLY A 138 3.17 22.59 0.82
C GLY A 138 3.21 21.65 -0.39
N GLN A 139 4.32 20.94 -0.64
CA GLN A 139 4.47 20.00 -1.76
C GLN A 139 4.15 20.65 -3.12
N THR A 140 4.72 21.83 -3.34
CA THR A 140 4.51 22.66 -4.54
C THR A 140 5.66 22.56 -5.55
N LYS A 141 6.83 22.08 -5.12
CA LYS A 141 8.07 22.03 -5.90
C LYS A 141 8.59 20.60 -5.97
N PRO A 142 8.31 19.87 -7.06
CA PRO A 142 8.79 18.50 -7.21
C PRO A 142 10.32 18.47 -7.32
N ILE A 143 10.93 17.41 -6.78
CA ILE A 143 12.36 17.16 -6.93
C ILE A 143 12.62 16.09 -8.00
N THR A 144 13.72 16.24 -8.73
CA THR A 144 14.11 15.33 -9.83
C THR A 144 15.50 14.72 -9.61
N ASP A 145 16.01 14.74 -8.38
CA ASP A 145 17.31 14.18 -8.04
C ASP A 145 17.28 12.65 -8.14
N ARG A 146 18.08 12.12 -9.06
CA ARG A 146 18.13 10.69 -9.35
C ARG A 146 18.61 9.86 -8.15
N SER A 147 19.54 10.38 -7.35
CA SER A 147 20.05 9.67 -6.18
C SER A 147 18.98 9.50 -5.09
N ILE A 148 18.13 10.51 -4.92
CA ILE A 148 16.99 10.45 -4.00
C ILE A 148 15.94 9.49 -4.53
N PHE A 149 15.65 9.55 -5.84
CA PHE A 149 14.72 8.63 -6.51
C PHE A 149 15.14 7.16 -6.33
N ASP A 150 16.40 6.82 -6.64
CA ASP A 150 16.91 5.46 -6.52
C ASP A 150 16.92 4.96 -5.07
N ARG A 151 17.21 5.83 -4.10
CA ARG A 151 17.14 5.49 -2.67
C ARG A 151 15.70 5.21 -2.23
N LEU A 152 14.76 6.07 -2.58
CA LEU A 152 13.36 5.94 -2.19
C LEU A 152 12.68 4.75 -2.88
N ASN A 153 13.03 4.44 -4.13
CA ASN A 153 12.57 3.21 -4.80
C ASN A 153 13.04 1.95 -4.07
N LYS A 154 14.31 1.91 -3.63
CA LYS A 154 14.83 0.78 -2.85
C LYS A 154 14.09 0.61 -1.53
N GLU A 155 13.86 1.69 -0.80
CA GLU A 155 13.08 1.65 0.44
C GLU A 155 11.62 1.23 0.21
N MET A 156 10.98 1.73 -0.84
CA MET A 156 9.61 1.35 -1.21
C MET A 156 9.53 -0.14 -1.53
N MET A 157 10.42 -0.67 -2.36
CA MET A 157 10.42 -2.10 -2.67
C MET A 157 10.73 -2.97 -1.45
N ARG A 158 11.63 -2.54 -0.55
CA ARG A 158 11.85 -3.22 0.73
C ARG A 158 10.55 -3.32 1.53
N LEU A 159 9.83 -2.21 1.69
CA LEU A 159 8.56 -2.17 2.43
C LEU A 159 7.45 -3.00 1.77
N ILE A 160 7.36 -2.99 0.44
CA ILE A 160 6.42 -3.84 -0.32
C ILE A 160 6.68 -5.33 -0.03
N ASN A 161 7.95 -5.74 -0.06
CA ASN A 161 8.32 -7.13 0.25
C ASN A 161 8.08 -7.48 1.72
N GLU A 162 8.41 -6.59 2.65
CA GLU A 162 8.13 -6.80 4.08
C GLU A 162 6.63 -6.95 4.35
N ASN A 163 5.77 -6.26 3.60
CA ASN A 163 4.30 -6.40 3.70
C ASN A 163 3.75 -7.67 3.05
N ASP A 164 4.62 -8.53 2.50
CA ASP A 164 4.26 -9.72 1.75
C ASP A 164 3.21 -9.41 0.66
N ALA A 165 3.49 -8.34 -0.10
CA ALA A 165 2.59 -7.90 -1.15
C ALA A 165 2.47 -8.98 -2.25
N PRO A 166 1.28 -9.16 -2.85
CA PRO A 166 1.10 -10.10 -3.95
C PRO A 166 2.03 -9.81 -5.13
N MET A 167 2.45 -10.87 -5.83
CA MET A 167 3.42 -10.79 -6.93
C MET A 167 3.02 -9.81 -8.04
N GLU A 168 1.73 -9.73 -8.38
CA GLU A 168 1.22 -8.76 -9.35
C GLU A 168 1.45 -7.30 -8.92
N THR A 169 1.41 -7.02 -7.61
CA THR A 169 1.73 -5.70 -7.07
C THR A 169 3.23 -5.43 -7.17
N ILE A 170 4.06 -6.41 -6.82
CA ILE A 170 5.52 -6.30 -6.93
C ILE A 170 5.93 -6.00 -8.38
N LEU A 171 5.49 -6.83 -9.33
CA LEU A 171 5.82 -6.69 -10.75
C LEU A 171 5.36 -5.34 -11.33
N ARG A 172 4.16 -4.89 -10.98
CA ARG A 172 3.63 -3.59 -11.41
C ARG A 172 4.49 -2.44 -10.90
N MET A 173 4.92 -2.50 -9.63
CA MET A 173 5.76 -1.45 -9.06
C MET A 173 7.19 -1.51 -9.59
N GLU A 174 7.74 -2.70 -9.84
CA GLU A 174 9.03 -2.87 -10.51
C GLU A 174 9.04 -2.24 -11.91
N GLU A 175 7.96 -2.36 -12.68
CA GLU A 175 7.86 -1.67 -13.97
C GLU A 175 7.84 -0.15 -13.81
N SER A 176 7.24 0.35 -12.73
CA SER A 176 7.01 1.78 -12.49
C SER A 176 8.26 2.53 -12.03
N ILE A 177 9.24 1.81 -11.46
CA ILE A 177 10.49 2.39 -10.94
C ILE A 177 11.67 2.26 -11.92
N ARG A 178 11.49 1.59 -13.06
CA ARG A 178 12.49 1.47 -14.14
C ARG A 178 12.57 2.78 -14.92
#